data_AF-A0A2N3PHX7-F1
#
_entry.id   AF-A0A2N3PHX7-F1
#
_cell.length_a   1.000
_cell.length_b   1.000
_cell.length_c   1.000
_cell.angle_alpha   90.00
_cell.angle_beta   90.00
_cell.angle_gamma   90.00
#
_symmetry.space_group_name_H-M   'P 1'
#
loop_
_entity.id
_entity.type
_entity.pdbx_description
1 polymer ?
#
loop_
_entity_poly.entity_id
_entity_poly.type
_entity_poly.pdbx_seq_one_letter_code
_entity_poly.pdbx_strand_id
1 'polypeptide(L)'
;MVFVLLSIFAQANTDKLKQAMGKNAEFVVENGKTIILSTTIRNPKPIVIDKKTYSWIPHPSNLERKIVILAIPYYSKPSVVVLENGERVEVVQGSYKKESIQVSPSKAKPNPKNQERIKKEREEANAIYNNYSQKRLWDSTFMLPMQSKITSSYGNARVFNGEIKSYHSGTDFRAAIGTEIFASNRGKVVIAKDRFLAGGSVVLDHGEGVFSMYYHCSAIKVKVGEIVEKGDLIAFSGATGRVSGPHLHFGILVRGVQVDPLDFIAQVNGLF
;
A
#
# COMPACT_ATOMS: atom_id res chain seq x y z
N MET A 1 -0.27 16.41 28.30
CA MET A 1 1.09 16.02 28.74
C MET A 1 1.32 14.50 28.56
N VAL A 2 0.99 13.94 27.38
CA VAL A 2 1.14 12.48 27.07
C VAL A 2 1.60 12.28 25.60
N PHE A 3 2.24 13.28 24.98
CA PHE A 3 2.72 13.21 23.59
C PHE A 3 4.24 13.24 23.44
N VAL A 4 5.00 13.37 24.55
CA VAL A 4 6.47 13.47 24.51
C VAL A 4 7.17 12.14 24.84
N LEU A 5 6.45 11.14 25.37
CA LEU A 5 7.07 9.88 25.83
C LEU A 5 7.15 8.77 24.78
N LEU A 6 6.34 8.76 23.71
CA LEU A 6 6.47 7.73 22.66
C LEU A 6 7.61 8.00 21.66
N SER A 7 8.01 9.26 21.46
CA SER A 7 9.06 9.61 20.51
C SER A 7 10.48 9.39 21.05
N ILE A 8 10.66 9.39 22.37
CA ILE A 8 11.98 9.23 23.01
C ILE A 8 12.38 7.76 23.10
N PHE A 9 11.42 6.83 23.25
CA PHE A 9 11.69 5.39 23.26
C PHE A 9 12.06 4.83 21.87
N ALA A 10 11.51 5.38 20.78
CA ALA A 10 11.89 5.00 19.42
C ALA A 10 13.30 5.50 19.03
N GLN A 11 13.66 6.71 19.48
CA GLN A 11 14.97 7.33 19.20
C GLN A 11 16.11 6.72 20.06
N ALA A 12 15.87 6.47 21.35
CA ALA A 12 16.90 5.94 22.25
C ALA A 12 17.26 4.47 21.94
N ASN A 13 16.34 3.70 21.35
CA ASN A 13 16.61 2.33 20.91
C ASN A 13 17.39 2.31 19.58
N THR A 14 17.16 3.28 18.70
CA THR A 14 17.86 3.39 17.41
C THR A 14 19.31 3.86 17.56
N ASP A 15 19.63 4.72 18.53
CA ASP A 15 21.01 5.18 18.73
C ASP A 15 21.90 4.16 19.47
N LYS A 16 21.33 3.37 20.40
CA LYS A 16 22.04 2.20 20.97
C LYS A 16 22.25 1.07 19.96
N LEU A 17 21.33 0.90 19.00
CA LEU A 17 21.50 -0.04 17.89
C LEU A 17 22.58 0.45 16.91
N LYS A 18 22.65 1.75 16.60
CA LYS A 18 23.68 2.34 15.71
C LYS A 18 25.10 2.24 16.26
N GLN A 19 25.29 2.37 17.57
CA GLN A 19 26.62 2.27 18.19
C GLN A 19 27.14 0.81 18.30
N ALA A 20 26.28 -0.19 18.04
CA ALA A 20 26.64 -1.60 17.95
C ALA A 20 26.90 -2.07 16.49
N MET A 21 26.76 -1.21 15.48
CA MET A 21 26.85 -1.57 14.06
C MET A 21 28.29 -1.74 13.57
N GLY A 22 28.93 -2.83 14.00
CA GLY A 22 30.08 -3.42 13.33
C GLY A 22 29.66 -4.23 12.10
N LYS A 23 30.14 -3.82 10.92
CA LYS A 23 30.41 -4.58 9.68
C LYS A 23 29.38 -5.50 9.01
N ASN A 24 28.18 -5.75 9.53
CA ASN A 24 27.10 -6.39 8.75
C ASN A 24 25.74 -5.82 9.18
N ALA A 25 25.25 -4.78 8.49
CA ALA A 25 23.92 -4.25 8.76
C ALA A 25 22.84 -5.27 8.32
N GLU A 26 21.90 -5.54 9.21
CA GLU A 26 20.76 -6.45 9.04
C GLU A 26 19.47 -5.62 9.03
N PHE A 27 18.73 -5.71 7.93
CA PHE A 27 17.41 -5.10 7.76
C PHE A 27 16.35 -6.19 7.87
N VAL A 28 15.27 -5.94 8.61
CA VAL A 28 14.17 -6.89 8.77
C VAL A 28 12.89 -6.29 8.19
N VAL A 29 12.16 -7.07 7.40
CA VAL A 29 10.87 -6.67 6.81
C VAL A 29 9.88 -7.84 6.85
N GLU A 30 8.64 -7.58 7.24
CA GLU A 30 7.59 -8.61 7.22
C GLU A 30 7.03 -8.79 5.80
N ASN A 31 6.63 -10.02 5.45
CA ASN A 31 5.81 -10.26 4.26
C ASN A 31 4.57 -9.36 4.26
N GLY A 32 4.23 -8.75 3.12
CA GLY A 32 3.13 -7.79 3.00
C GLY A 32 3.49 -6.34 3.35
N LYS A 33 4.74 -6.05 3.75
CA LYS A 33 5.22 -4.69 4.05
C LYS A 33 6.22 -4.16 3.03
N THR A 34 6.60 -2.90 3.21
CA THR A 34 7.62 -2.23 2.40
C THR A 34 8.88 -2.00 3.21
N ILE A 35 10.04 -2.11 2.58
CA ILE A 35 11.27 -1.55 3.10
C ILE A 35 11.92 -0.66 2.05
N ILE A 36 12.37 0.52 2.46
CA ILE A 36 13.12 1.44 1.60
C ILE A 36 14.58 1.43 2.03
N LEU A 37 15.45 1.07 1.10
CA LEU A 37 16.90 1.10 1.30
C LEU A 37 17.48 2.30 0.56
N SER A 38 18.59 2.84 1.06
CA SER A 38 19.30 3.96 0.42
C SER A 38 20.76 3.64 0.19
N THR A 39 21.35 4.23 -0.86
CA THR A 39 22.77 4.06 -1.19
C THR A 39 23.36 5.33 -1.77
N THR A 40 24.66 5.54 -1.59
CA THR A 40 25.47 6.56 -2.26
C THR A 40 26.21 6.01 -3.48
N ILE A 41 26.10 4.71 -3.76
CA ILE A 41 26.69 4.11 -4.96
C ILE A 41 26.05 4.75 -6.19
N ARG A 42 26.88 5.21 -7.12
CA ARG A 42 26.42 5.92 -8.32
C ARG A 42 25.59 5.03 -9.24
N ASN A 43 26.02 3.79 -9.47
CA ASN A 43 25.37 2.81 -10.36
C ASN A 43 25.16 1.46 -9.64
N PRO A 44 24.30 1.40 -8.62
CA PRO A 44 24.09 0.18 -7.84
C PRO A 44 23.37 -0.87 -8.69
N LYS A 45 23.75 -2.15 -8.54
CA LYS A 45 23.05 -3.23 -9.24
C LYS A 45 21.60 -3.33 -8.74
N PRO A 46 20.63 -3.65 -9.62
CA PRO A 46 19.26 -3.95 -9.20
C PRO A 46 19.21 -5.07 -8.18
N ILE A 47 18.26 -5.01 -7.24
CA ILE A 47 18.02 -6.06 -6.26
C ILE A 47 17.02 -7.05 -6.85
N VAL A 48 17.26 -8.36 -6.69
CA VAL A 48 16.33 -9.41 -7.14
C VAL A 48 15.80 -10.16 -5.94
N ILE A 49 14.47 -10.21 -5.80
CA ILE A 49 13.76 -10.97 -4.76
C ILE A 49 12.65 -11.76 -5.45
N ASP A 50 12.57 -13.07 -5.24
CA ASP A 50 11.54 -13.95 -5.83
C ASP A 50 11.35 -13.74 -7.35
N LYS A 51 12.47 -13.64 -8.10
CA LYS A 51 12.52 -13.36 -9.55
C LYS A 51 12.02 -11.97 -9.98
N LYS A 52 11.63 -11.11 -9.03
CA LYS A 52 11.26 -9.73 -9.29
C LYS A 52 12.48 -8.83 -9.13
N THR A 53 12.70 -7.96 -10.12
CA THR A 53 13.81 -7.02 -10.15
C THR A 53 13.37 -5.65 -9.64
N TYR A 54 14.15 -5.09 -8.73
CA TYR A 54 13.93 -3.79 -8.12
C TYR A 54 15.05 -2.84 -8.53
N SER A 55 14.69 -1.84 -9.34
CA SER A 55 15.61 -0.79 -9.76
C SER A 55 15.68 0.33 -8.75
N TRP A 56 16.88 0.85 -8.57
CA TRP A 56 17.18 2.04 -7.79
C TRP A 56 16.72 3.30 -8.53
N ILE A 57 16.16 4.25 -7.79
CA ILE A 57 15.60 5.51 -8.26
C ILE A 57 16.24 6.67 -7.47
N PRO A 58 16.25 7.91 -7.99
CA PRO A 58 16.79 9.06 -7.25
C PRO A 58 16.10 9.24 -5.90
N HIS A 59 16.84 9.58 -4.84
CA HIS A 59 16.23 9.92 -3.55
C HIS A 59 15.42 11.23 -3.69
N PRO A 60 14.22 11.33 -3.11
CA PRO A 60 13.32 12.48 -3.35
C PRO A 60 13.86 13.81 -2.79
N SER A 61 14.64 13.79 -1.71
CA SER A 61 15.15 14.99 -1.02
C SER A 61 16.68 15.11 -0.99
N ASN A 62 17.44 14.10 -1.45
CA ASN A 62 18.90 14.07 -1.33
C ASN A 62 19.54 13.66 -2.67
N LEU A 63 20.10 14.62 -3.39
CA LEU A 63 20.61 14.42 -4.75
C LEU A 63 21.81 13.47 -4.84
N GLU A 64 22.52 13.24 -3.72
CA GLU A 64 23.68 12.34 -3.65
C GLU A 64 23.30 10.89 -3.37
N ARG A 65 22.01 10.60 -3.17
CA ARG A 65 21.52 9.27 -2.81
C ARG A 65 20.54 8.71 -3.83
N LYS A 66 20.50 7.40 -3.90
CA LYS A 66 19.45 6.61 -4.54
C LYS A 66 18.69 5.81 -3.50
N ILE A 67 17.44 5.51 -3.80
CA ILE A 67 16.61 4.61 -3.00
C ILE A 67 16.12 3.45 -3.84
N VAL A 68 15.71 2.38 -3.17
CA VAL A 68 14.95 1.29 -3.78
C VAL A 68 13.79 0.95 -2.86
N ILE A 69 12.60 0.83 -3.44
CA ILE A 69 11.38 0.49 -2.72
C ILE A 69 11.14 -1.00 -2.92
N LEU A 70 11.37 -1.79 -1.88
CA LEU A 70 11.17 -3.24 -1.87
C LEU A 70 9.79 -3.54 -1.28
N ALA A 71 8.87 -4.00 -2.13
CA ALA A 71 7.52 -4.38 -1.75
C ALA A 71 7.44 -5.90 -1.60
N ILE A 72 7.32 -6.39 -0.37
CA ILE A 72 7.35 -7.82 -0.08
C ILE A 72 5.93 -8.37 -0.19
N PRO A 73 5.65 -9.34 -1.08
CA PRO A 73 4.33 -9.95 -1.20
C PRO A 73 3.82 -10.55 0.12
N TYR A 74 2.51 -10.45 0.36
CA TYR A 74 1.86 -11.06 1.54
C TYR A 74 2.09 -12.58 1.65
N TYR A 75 2.29 -13.30 0.53
CA TYR A 75 2.53 -14.74 0.56
C TYR A 75 4.02 -15.13 0.49
N SER A 76 4.94 -14.15 0.56
CA SER A 76 6.37 -14.46 0.60
C SER A 76 6.71 -15.27 1.85
N LYS A 77 7.54 -16.29 1.66
CA LYS A 77 8.09 -17.10 2.75
C LYS A 77 9.26 -16.37 3.41
N PRO A 78 9.59 -16.72 4.66
CA PRO A 78 10.81 -16.24 5.27
C PRO A 78 12.03 -16.53 4.38
N SER A 79 12.88 -15.53 4.20
CA SER A 79 14.05 -15.61 3.32
C SER A 79 15.08 -14.55 3.69
N VAL A 80 16.31 -14.70 3.21
CA VAL A 80 17.36 -13.69 3.36
C VAL A 80 17.89 -13.30 1.99
N VAL A 81 17.97 -12.01 1.74
CA VAL A 81 18.55 -11.43 0.53
C VAL A 81 19.84 -10.72 0.92
N VAL A 82 20.95 -11.09 0.28
CA VAL A 82 22.23 -10.41 0.47
C VAL A 82 22.41 -9.37 -0.63
N LEU A 83 22.64 -8.13 -0.24
CA LEU A 83 22.85 -7.01 -1.15
C LEU A 83 24.30 -6.96 -1.66
N GLU A 84 24.54 -6.20 -2.72
CA GLU A 84 25.88 -6.08 -3.35
C GLU A 84 26.96 -5.57 -2.38
N ASN A 85 26.58 -4.73 -1.42
CA ASN A 85 27.47 -4.20 -0.37
C ASN A 85 27.64 -5.16 0.82
N GLY A 86 27.09 -6.38 0.76
CA GLY A 86 27.15 -7.39 1.82
C GLY A 86 26.07 -7.25 2.90
N GLU A 87 25.27 -6.18 2.88
CA GLU A 87 24.14 -6.01 3.80
C GLU A 87 23.08 -7.09 3.59
N ARG A 88 22.30 -7.38 4.63
CA ARG A 88 21.32 -8.46 4.61
C ARG A 88 19.92 -7.90 4.83
N VAL A 89 18.98 -8.33 4.00
CA VAL A 89 17.54 -8.08 4.19
C VAL A 89 16.89 -9.41 4.54
N GLU A 90 16.43 -9.55 5.78
CA GLU A 90 15.65 -10.68 6.24
C GLU A 90 14.16 -10.39 6.04
N VAL A 91 13.52 -11.25 5.23
CA VAL A 91 12.07 -11.31 5.12
C VAL A 91 11.56 -12.27 6.18
N VAL A 92 10.68 -11.79 7.05
CA VAL A 92 10.08 -12.58 8.13
C VAL A 92 8.56 -12.68 7.97
N GLN A 93 7.96 -13.63 8.67
CA GLN A 93 6.51 -13.78 8.71
C GLN A 93 5.89 -12.74 9.66
N GLY A 94 5.00 -11.90 9.15
CA GLY A 94 4.21 -10.93 9.90
C GLY A 94 3.09 -11.60 10.69
N SER A 95 2.72 -10.94 11.79
CA SER A 95 1.70 -11.41 12.73
C SER A 95 0.31 -10.91 12.37
N TYR A 96 -0.36 -11.61 11.45
CA TYR A 96 -1.68 -11.23 10.94
C TYR A 96 -2.83 -11.89 11.71
N LYS A 97 -3.86 -11.12 12.05
CA LYS A 97 -5.05 -11.62 12.76
C LYS A 97 -5.99 -12.34 11.79
N LYS A 98 -6.98 -13.05 12.34
CA LYS A 98 -8.10 -13.61 11.57
C LYS A 98 -9.36 -12.79 11.81
N GLU A 99 -10.15 -12.58 10.76
CA GLU A 99 -11.42 -11.87 10.81
C GLU A 99 -12.51 -12.66 10.08
N SER A 100 -13.67 -12.80 10.74
CA SER A 100 -14.88 -13.37 10.17
C SER A 100 -15.81 -12.26 9.73
N ILE A 101 -16.15 -12.23 8.44
CA ILE A 101 -16.96 -11.18 7.83
C ILE A 101 -18.20 -11.80 7.20
N GLN A 102 -19.36 -11.26 7.56
CA GLN A 102 -20.63 -11.59 6.91
C GLN A 102 -20.89 -10.58 5.77
N VAL A 103 -21.09 -11.10 4.57
CA VAL A 103 -21.41 -10.29 3.37
C VAL A 103 -22.57 -10.91 2.63
N SER A 104 -23.23 -10.12 1.77
CA SER A 104 -24.37 -10.60 1.00
C SER A 104 -24.01 -11.86 0.17
N PRO A 105 -24.90 -12.88 0.10
CA PRO A 105 -24.61 -14.12 -0.59
C PRO A 105 -24.19 -13.93 -2.06
N SER A 106 -24.82 -12.97 -2.76
CA SER A 106 -24.52 -12.65 -4.17
C SER A 106 -23.12 -12.06 -4.39
N LYS A 107 -22.49 -11.51 -3.35
CA LYS A 107 -21.10 -11.02 -3.38
C LYS A 107 -20.11 -12.05 -2.84
N ALA A 108 -20.55 -12.95 -1.94
CA ALA A 108 -19.75 -14.08 -1.46
C ALA A 108 -19.58 -15.17 -2.53
N LYS A 109 -20.64 -15.45 -3.30
CA LYS A 109 -20.70 -16.44 -4.38
C LYS A 109 -21.36 -15.79 -5.62
N PRO A 110 -20.60 -15.03 -6.43
CA PRO A 110 -21.13 -14.34 -7.60
C PRO A 110 -21.64 -15.32 -8.67
N ASN A 111 -22.74 -14.98 -9.33
CA ASN A 111 -23.26 -15.72 -10.50
C ASN A 111 -22.30 -15.63 -11.71
N PRO A 112 -22.46 -16.46 -12.76
CA PRO A 112 -21.53 -16.49 -13.89
C PRO A 112 -21.33 -15.13 -14.59
N LYS A 113 -22.40 -14.34 -14.78
CA LYS A 113 -22.31 -12.98 -15.35
C LYS A 113 -21.44 -12.06 -14.50
N ASN A 114 -21.59 -12.13 -13.18
CA ASN A 114 -20.78 -11.34 -12.26
C ASN A 114 -19.34 -11.86 -12.17
N GLN A 115 -19.10 -13.16 -12.29
CA GLN A 115 -17.75 -13.73 -12.37
C GLN A 115 -17.01 -13.20 -13.59
N GLU A 116 -17.67 -13.12 -14.75
CA GLU A 116 -17.08 -12.56 -15.97
C GLU A 116 -16.79 -11.07 -15.83
N ARG A 117 -17.71 -10.30 -15.23
CA ARG A 117 -17.46 -8.89 -14.88
C ARG A 117 -16.24 -8.74 -13.98
N ILE A 118 -16.13 -9.56 -12.92
CA ILE A 118 -14.98 -9.54 -11.99
C ILE A 118 -13.67 -9.85 -12.74
N LYS A 119 -13.68 -10.85 -13.62
CA LYS A 119 -12.51 -11.24 -14.41
C LYS A 119 -12.05 -10.07 -15.30
N LYS A 120 -12.96 -9.47 -16.05
CA LYS A 120 -12.67 -8.30 -16.92
C LYS A 120 -12.13 -7.11 -16.12
N GLU A 121 -12.77 -6.77 -15.00
CA GLU A 121 -12.30 -5.66 -14.13
C GLU A 121 -10.92 -5.93 -13.52
N ARG A 122 -10.60 -7.19 -13.24
CA ARG A 122 -9.27 -7.60 -12.75
C ARG A 122 -8.22 -7.48 -13.85
N GLU A 123 -8.53 -7.92 -15.06
CA GLU A 123 -7.62 -7.83 -16.22
C GLU A 123 -7.33 -6.37 -16.56
N GLU A 124 -8.34 -5.50 -16.55
CA GLU A 124 -8.18 -4.06 -16.74
C GLU A 124 -7.28 -3.45 -15.65
N ALA A 125 -7.54 -3.75 -14.37
CA ALA A 125 -6.72 -3.24 -13.29
C ALA A 125 -5.26 -3.72 -13.40
N ASN A 126 -5.04 -5.00 -13.73
CA ASN A 126 -3.70 -5.55 -13.93
C ASN A 126 -2.98 -4.87 -15.10
N ALA A 127 -3.67 -4.58 -16.21
CA ALA A 127 -3.09 -3.85 -17.32
C ALA A 127 -2.65 -2.43 -16.90
N ILE A 128 -3.46 -1.74 -16.10
CA ILE A 128 -3.10 -0.43 -15.52
C ILE A 128 -1.87 -0.55 -14.61
N TYR A 129 -1.85 -1.51 -13.68
CA TYR A 129 -0.76 -1.66 -12.72
C TYR A 129 0.57 -2.09 -13.36
N ASN A 130 0.51 -2.79 -14.49
CA ASN A 130 1.68 -3.18 -15.25
C ASN A 130 2.22 -2.06 -16.16
N ASN A 131 1.39 -1.07 -16.50
CA ASN A 131 1.76 0.06 -17.37
C ASN A 131 1.78 1.38 -16.60
N TYR A 132 2.50 1.39 -15.47
CA TYR A 132 2.60 2.55 -14.60
C TYR A 132 3.51 3.65 -15.17
N SER A 133 3.25 4.90 -14.75
CA SER A 133 4.06 6.05 -15.14
C SER A 133 5.50 5.91 -14.63
N GLN A 134 6.48 5.95 -15.53
CA GLN A 134 7.90 5.85 -15.12
C GLN A 134 8.39 7.10 -14.38
N LYS A 135 7.79 8.26 -14.67
CA LYS A 135 8.09 9.52 -13.99
C LYS A 135 7.41 9.55 -12.62
N ARG A 136 8.19 9.83 -11.57
CA ARG A 136 7.67 10.13 -10.22
C ARG A 136 6.77 11.37 -10.26
N LEU A 137 5.59 11.28 -9.63
CA LEU A 137 4.65 12.39 -9.46
C LEU A 137 4.58 12.92 -8.02
N TRP A 138 5.10 12.17 -7.05
CA TRP A 138 5.17 12.58 -5.65
C TRP A 138 6.53 13.19 -5.31
N ASP A 139 6.54 14.28 -4.54
CA ASP A 139 7.74 15.01 -4.12
C ASP A 139 7.66 15.46 -2.65
N SER A 140 6.67 14.95 -1.92
CA SER A 140 6.44 15.26 -0.52
C SER A 140 5.85 14.04 0.21
N THR A 141 5.71 14.15 1.53
CA THR A 141 5.10 13.13 2.39
C THR A 141 3.69 12.75 1.93
N PHE A 142 3.36 11.47 2.00
CA PHE A 142 1.99 10.97 1.84
C PHE A 142 1.18 11.27 3.09
N MET A 143 -0.09 11.66 2.90
CA MET A 143 -1.06 11.81 3.97
C MET A 143 -2.05 10.64 4.03
N LEU A 144 -2.59 10.40 5.22
CA LEU A 144 -3.78 9.55 5.34
C LEU A 144 -4.94 10.20 4.58
N PRO A 145 -5.77 9.42 3.88
CA PRO A 145 -6.89 9.97 3.10
C PRO A 145 -8.05 10.48 3.95
N MET A 146 -8.06 10.12 5.23
CA MET A 146 -8.96 10.66 6.25
C MET A 146 -8.36 10.48 7.64
N GLN A 147 -8.75 11.35 8.56
CA GLN A 147 -8.43 11.24 9.98
C GLN A 147 -9.54 10.45 10.69
N SER A 148 -9.39 9.12 10.73
CA SER A 148 -10.38 8.25 11.37
C SER A 148 -9.73 7.01 11.99
N LYS A 149 -10.53 6.30 12.80
CA LYS A 149 -10.14 5.04 13.43
C LYS A 149 -10.06 3.92 12.41
N ILE A 150 -9.01 3.11 12.50
CA ILE A 150 -8.88 1.84 11.76
C ILE A 150 -9.84 0.80 12.34
N THR A 151 -10.64 0.18 11.47
CA THR A 151 -11.60 -0.88 11.83
C THR A 151 -11.14 -2.27 11.42
N SER A 152 -10.33 -2.40 10.37
CA SER A 152 -9.69 -3.65 9.95
C SER A 152 -8.32 -3.32 9.37
N SER A 153 -7.27 -3.94 9.92
CA SER A 153 -5.89 -3.74 9.48
C SER A 153 -5.58 -4.54 8.22
N TYR A 154 -4.54 -4.10 7.50
CA TYR A 154 -3.95 -4.89 6.43
C TYR A 154 -3.54 -6.28 6.89
N GLY A 155 -3.63 -7.22 5.95
CA GLY A 155 -3.13 -8.58 6.09
C GLY A 155 -4.01 -9.51 6.91
N ASN A 156 -5.04 -8.99 7.60
CA ASN A 156 -5.95 -9.84 8.35
C ASN A 156 -6.58 -10.91 7.44
N ALA A 157 -6.44 -12.18 7.83
CA ALA A 157 -6.97 -13.30 7.08
C ALA A 157 -8.52 -13.24 7.12
N ARG A 158 -9.14 -13.22 5.95
CA ARG A 158 -10.59 -13.04 5.79
C ARG A 158 -11.30 -14.36 5.58
N VAL A 159 -12.19 -14.67 6.53
CA VAL A 159 -13.19 -15.73 6.44
C VAL A 159 -14.50 -15.08 5.99
N PHE A 160 -14.99 -15.42 4.80
CA PHE A 160 -16.27 -14.93 4.30
C PHE A 160 -17.32 -16.03 4.42
N ASN A 161 -18.34 -15.77 5.25
CA ASN A 161 -19.48 -16.69 5.47
C ASN A 161 -19.02 -18.13 5.82
N GLY A 162 -17.98 -18.27 6.63
CA GLY A 162 -17.47 -19.56 7.13
C GLY A 162 -16.31 -20.17 6.32
N GLU A 163 -15.95 -19.65 5.15
CA GLU A 163 -14.85 -20.15 4.32
C GLU A 163 -13.67 -19.15 4.33
N ILE A 164 -12.44 -19.60 4.69
CA ILE A 164 -11.21 -18.79 4.48
C ILE A 164 -11.02 -18.61 2.98
N LYS A 165 -11.00 -17.38 2.48
CA LYS A 165 -10.86 -17.12 1.04
C LYS A 165 -9.70 -16.23 0.65
N SER A 166 -9.25 -15.32 1.53
CA SER A 166 -8.23 -14.34 1.18
C SER A 166 -7.67 -13.64 2.42
N TYR A 167 -6.88 -12.59 2.22
CA TYR A 167 -6.44 -11.64 3.24
C TYR A 167 -7.01 -10.25 2.93
N HIS A 168 -6.94 -9.34 3.90
CA HIS A 168 -7.29 -7.95 3.70
C HIS A 168 -6.14 -7.20 3.01
N SER A 169 -6.31 -6.83 1.73
CA SER A 169 -5.24 -6.23 0.94
C SER A 169 -5.04 -4.72 1.11
N GLY A 170 -5.66 -4.12 2.13
CA GLY A 170 -5.60 -2.70 2.45
C GLY A 170 -5.96 -2.48 3.91
N THR A 171 -6.26 -1.25 4.29
CA THR A 171 -6.71 -0.89 5.64
C THR A 171 -8.07 -0.21 5.55
N ASP A 172 -8.97 -0.62 6.43
CA ASP A 172 -10.32 -0.08 6.49
C ASP A 172 -10.39 0.99 7.59
N PHE A 173 -10.88 2.17 7.23
CA PHE A 173 -11.15 3.29 8.12
C PHE A 173 -12.64 3.40 8.39
N ARG A 174 -13.02 3.64 9.64
CA ARG A 174 -14.40 3.95 10.01
C ARG A 174 -14.84 5.21 9.26
N ALA A 175 -15.91 5.11 8.48
CA ALA A 175 -16.48 6.28 7.81
C ALA A 175 -18.00 6.11 7.70
N ALA A 176 -18.75 7.18 7.95
CA ALA A 176 -20.16 7.21 7.57
C ALA A 176 -20.26 7.29 6.03
N ILE A 177 -21.44 7.05 5.46
CA ILE A 177 -21.65 7.36 4.04
C ILE A 177 -21.58 8.88 3.87
N GLY A 178 -20.84 9.34 2.85
CA GLY A 178 -20.72 10.77 2.56
C GLY A 178 -19.52 11.47 3.20
N THR A 179 -18.69 10.77 4.00
CA THR A 179 -17.46 11.37 4.54
C THR A 179 -16.46 11.64 3.42
N GLU A 180 -15.81 12.80 3.44
CA GLU A 180 -14.82 13.20 2.46
C GLU A 180 -13.60 12.27 2.43
N ILE A 181 -13.12 11.97 1.23
CA ILE A 181 -11.90 11.19 0.98
C ILE A 181 -10.97 12.06 0.16
N PHE A 182 -9.75 12.25 0.65
CA PHE A 182 -8.75 13.09 0.01
C PHE A 182 -7.61 12.27 -0.62
N ALA A 183 -7.02 12.80 -1.69
CA ALA A 183 -5.85 12.22 -2.33
C ALA A 183 -4.65 12.20 -1.37
N SER A 184 -4.06 11.03 -1.16
CA SER A 184 -2.93 10.84 -0.23
C SER A 184 -1.64 11.50 -0.70
N ASN A 185 -1.49 11.71 -2.01
CA ASN A 185 -0.42 12.47 -2.62
C ASN A 185 -0.81 12.87 -4.04
N ARG A 186 0.01 13.71 -4.67
CA ARG A 186 -0.12 14.07 -6.08
C ARG A 186 -0.10 12.82 -6.97
N GLY A 187 -1.03 12.72 -7.92
CA GLY A 187 -1.12 11.54 -8.78
C GLY A 187 -2.08 11.72 -9.96
N LYS A 188 -2.00 10.79 -10.90
CA LYS A 188 -2.92 10.70 -12.04
C LYS A 188 -4.03 9.69 -11.73
N VAL A 189 -5.28 10.08 -11.93
CA VAL A 189 -6.42 9.19 -11.78
C VAL A 189 -6.40 8.15 -12.91
N VAL A 190 -6.29 6.87 -12.55
CA VAL A 190 -6.23 5.75 -13.51
C VAL A 190 -7.47 4.86 -13.44
N ILE A 191 -8.20 4.88 -12.32
CA ILE A 191 -9.53 4.26 -12.19
C ILE A 191 -10.43 5.25 -11.46
N ALA A 192 -11.64 5.48 -11.98
CA ALA A 192 -12.67 6.30 -11.37
C ALA A 192 -14.07 5.80 -11.81
N LYS A 193 -14.50 4.66 -11.26
CA LYS A 193 -15.76 4.00 -11.65
C LYS A 193 -16.27 2.98 -10.62
N ASP A 194 -17.50 2.50 -10.81
CA ASP A 194 -18.03 1.35 -10.06
C ASP A 194 -17.41 0.02 -10.53
N ARG A 195 -16.98 -0.78 -9.58
CA ARG A 195 -16.44 -2.14 -9.77
C ARG A 195 -17.21 -3.13 -8.92
N PHE A 196 -17.32 -4.38 -9.38
CA PHE A 196 -18.22 -5.34 -8.74
C PHE A 196 -17.89 -5.62 -7.26
N LEU A 197 -16.61 -5.83 -6.95
CA LEU A 197 -16.16 -6.14 -5.58
C LEU A 197 -15.78 -4.88 -4.81
N ALA A 198 -15.06 -3.95 -5.44
CA ALA A 198 -14.56 -2.74 -4.81
C ALA A 198 -15.60 -1.60 -4.72
N GLY A 199 -16.75 -1.72 -5.41
CA GLY A 199 -17.74 -0.65 -5.46
C GLY A 199 -17.20 0.58 -6.20
N GLY A 200 -17.68 1.76 -5.82
CA GLY A 200 -17.10 3.04 -6.26
C GLY A 200 -15.61 3.08 -5.94
N SER A 201 -14.80 3.11 -6.99
CA SER A 201 -13.35 2.95 -6.90
C SER A 201 -12.64 4.14 -7.53
N VAL A 202 -11.74 4.76 -6.76
CA VAL A 202 -10.73 5.70 -7.27
C VAL A 202 -9.35 5.07 -7.07
N VAL A 203 -8.51 5.12 -8.11
CA VAL A 203 -7.11 4.70 -8.03
C VAL A 203 -6.23 5.77 -8.66
N LEU A 204 -5.19 6.16 -7.94
CA LEU A 204 -4.21 7.15 -8.39
C LEU A 204 -2.88 6.45 -8.68
N ASP A 205 -2.30 6.71 -9.85
CA ASP A 205 -0.91 6.41 -10.18
C ASP A 205 -0.04 7.60 -9.74
N HIS A 206 0.87 7.35 -8.80
CA HIS A 206 1.83 8.35 -8.31
C HIS A 206 3.16 8.27 -9.06
N GLY A 207 3.29 7.36 -10.02
CA GLY A 207 4.54 7.06 -10.73
C GLY A 207 5.42 6.05 -10.02
N GLU A 208 6.45 5.56 -10.73
CA GLU A 208 7.41 4.55 -10.27
C GLU A 208 6.79 3.21 -9.81
N GLY A 209 5.53 2.99 -10.19
CA GLY A 209 4.74 1.83 -9.84
C GLY A 209 4.05 1.95 -8.48
N VAL A 210 3.96 3.15 -7.90
CA VAL A 210 3.23 3.42 -6.66
C VAL A 210 1.82 3.85 -6.98
N PHE A 211 0.83 3.15 -6.42
CA PHE A 211 -0.58 3.46 -6.56
C PHE A 211 -1.26 3.54 -5.20
N SER A 212 -2.20 4.48 -5.06
CA SER A 212 -3.17 4.50 -3.96
C SER A 212 -4.56 4.14 -4.44
N MET A 213 -5.30 3.42 -3.61
CA MET A 213 -6.60 2.85 -3.94
C MET A 213 -7.63 3.24 -2.88
N TYR A 214 -8.79 3.74 -3.32
CA TYR A 214 -9.89 4.22 -2.50
C TYR A 214 -11.18 3.55 -2.94
N TYR A 215 -11.69 2.64 -2.13
CA TYR A 215 -12.82 1.78 -2.51
C TYR A 215 -14.06 2.01 -1.64
N HIS A 216 -15.15 1.40 -2.09
CA HIS A 216 -16.48 1.43 -1.47
C HIS A 216 -17.12 2.81 -1.46
N CYS A 217 -16.69 3.70 -2.36
CA CYS A 217 -17.16 5.09 -2.43
C CYS A 217 -18.66 5.17 -2.77
N SER A 218 -19.36 6.14 -2.20
CA SER A 218 -20.75 6.46 -2.55
C SER A 218 -20.83 7.39 -3.76
N ALA A 219 -19.84 8.27 -3.92
CA ALA A 219 -19.71 9.16 -5.06
C ALA A 219 -18.23 9.42 -5.37
N ILE A 220 -17.93 9.58 -6.66
CA ILE A 220 -16.60 9.85 -7.19
C ILE A 220 -16.58 11.28 -7.72
N LYS A 221 -15.54 12.05 -7.39
CA LYS A 221 -15.41 13.47 -7.73
C LYS A 221 -14.40 13.78 -8.82
N VAL A 222 -13.67 12.78 -9.26
CA VAL A 222 -12.62 12.89 -10.27
C VAL A 222 -12.87 11.97 -11.45
N LYS A 223 -12.16 12.21 -12.57
CA LYS A 223 -12.27 11.40 -13.79
C LYS A 223 -10.93 10.77 -14.17
N VAL A 224 -10.97 9.63 -14.86
CA VAL A 224 -9.75 9.00 -15.40
C VAL A 224 -9.00 9.99 -16.29
N GLY A 225 -7.70 10.10 -16.08
CA GLY A 225 -6.80 11.01 -16.79
C GLY A 225 -6.52 12.32 -16.05
N GLU A 226 -7.35 12.69 -15.09
CA GLU A 226 -7.18 13.89 -14.26
C GLU A 226 -5.92 13.78 -13.39
N ILE A 227 -5.23 14.91 -13.19
CA ILE A 227 -4.14 15.04 -12.23
C ILE A 227 -4.73 15.68 -10.99
N VAL A 228 -4.53 15.06 -9.83
CA VAL A 228 -4.91 15.57 -8.53
C VAL A 228 -3.67 15.88 -7.72
N GLU A 229 -3.75 16.88 -6.86
CA GLU A 229 -2.74 17.25 -5.90
C GLU A 229 -3.03 16.59 -4.54
N LYS A 230 -2.01 16.56 -3.67
CA LYS A 230 -2.16 16.03 -2.31
C LYS A 230 -3.21 16.83 -1.55
N GLY A 231 -4.20 16.16 -0.96
CA GLY A 231 -5.27 16.79 -0.21
C GLY A 231 -6.50 17.18 -1.03
N ASP A 232 -6.51 16.95 -2.35
CA ASP A 232 -7.70 17.19 -3.18
C ASP A 232 -8.83 16.22 -2.81
N LEU A 233 -10.07 16.70 -2.82
CA LEU A 233 -11.26 15.87 -2.62
C LEU A 233 -11.49 14.97 -3.85
N ILE A 234 -11.39 13.66 -3.68
CA ILE A 234 -11.48 12.70 -4.79
C ILE A 234 -12.76 11.87 -4.77
N ALA A 235 -13.36 11.67 -3.60
CA ALA A 235 -14.55 10.84 -3.44
C ALA A 235 -15.24 11.11 -2.10
N PHE A 236 -16.42 10.50 -1.94
CA PHE A 236 -17.10 10.35 -0.66
C PHE A 236 -17.18 8.87 -0.28
N SER A 237 -16.91 8.54 0.97
CA SER A 237 -17.02 7.19 1.51
C SER A 237 -18.45 6.65 1.38
N GLY A 238 -18.58 5.33 1.36
CA GLY A 238 -19.85 4.68 1.13
C GLY A 238 -19.88 3.25 1.66
N ALA A 239 -20.77 2.46 1.06
CA ALA A 239 -20.95 1.05 1.35
C ALA A 239 -21.22 0.26 0.04
N THR A 240 -20.57 0.65 -1.05
CA THR A 240 -20.76 0.02 -2.37
C THR A 240 -19.82 -1.18 -2.56
N GLY A 241 -20.20 -2.15 -3.39
CA GLY A 241 -19.38 -3.35 -3.64
C GLY A 241 -19.63 -4.49 -2.65
N ARG A 242 -18.56 -5.19 -2.23
CA ARG A 242 -18.61 -6.29 -1.26
C ARG A 242 -18.18 -5.80 0.12
N VAL A 243 -19.15 -5.31 0.90
CA VAL A 243 -18.95 -4.75 2.24
C VAL A 243 -19.96 -5.31 3.25
N SER A 244 -19.65 -5.19 4.54
CA SER A 244 -20.58 -5.47 5.65
C SER A 244 -21.21 -4.20 6.24
N GLY A 245 -20.67 -3.03 5.92
CA GLY A 245 -21.18 -1.72 6.36
C GLY A 245 -20.32 -0.57 5.84
N PRO A 246 -20.70 0.69 6.12
CA PRO A 246 -19.97 1.87 5.66
C PRO A 246 -18.55 1.96 6.22
N HIS A 247 -17.58 2.16 5.32
CA HIS A 247 -16.17 2.39 5.63
C HIS A 247 -15.44 2.91 4.37
N LEU A 248 -14.22 3.41 4.55
CA LEU A 248 -13.26 3.57 3.46
C LEU A 248 -12.30 2.38 3.50
N HIS A 249 -12.15 1.68 2.39
CA HIS A 249 -11.01 0.79 2.18
C HIS A 249 -9.90 1.55 1.45
N PHE A 250 -8.74 1.66 2.07
CA PHE A 250 -7.56 2.32 1.54
C PHE A 250 -6.44 1.31 1.32
N GLY A 251 -5.86 1.28 0.12
CA GLY A 251 -4.76 0.37 -0.22
C GLY A 251 -3.62 1.07 -0.92
N ILE A 252 -2.43 0.49 -0.80
CA ILE A 252 -1.25 0.87 -1.58
C ILE A 252 -0.78 -0.34 -2.38
N LEU A 253 -0.46 -0.10 -3.65
CA LEU A 253 0.18 -1.08 -4.52
C LEU A 253 1.52 -0.52 -5.00
N VAL A 254 2.57 -1.31 -4.87
CA VAL A 254 3.93 -0.96 -5.29
C VAL A 254 4.45 -2.02 -6.27
N ARG A 255 4.64 -1.62 -7.52
CA ARG A 255 5.14 -2.46 -8.62
C ARG A 255 4.40 -3.81 -8.70
N GLY A 256 3.07 -3.77 -8.66
CA GLY A 256 2.20 -4.96 -8.75
C GLY A 256 1.97 -5.71 -7.43
N VAL A 257 2.51 -5.24 -6.30
CA VAL A 257 2.35 -5.89 -4.98
C VAL A 257 1.54 -5.00 -4.06
N GLN A 258 0.44 -5.52 -3.50
CA GLN A 258 -0.29 -4.83 -2.44
C GLN A 258 0.44 -4.98 -1.12
N VAL A 259 0.71 -3.85 -0.47
CA VAL A 259 1.46 -3.76 0.78
C VAL A 259 0.62 -3.07 1.86
N ASP A 260 1.03 -3.19 3.11
CA ASP A 260 0.45 -2.42 4.21
C ASP A 260 0.56 -0.92 3.89
N PRO A 261 -0.58 -0.23 3.70
CA PRO A 261 -0.56 1.16 3.26
C PRO A 261 -0.03 2.11 4.33
N LEU A 262 -0.16 1.78 5.61
CA LEU A 262 0.31 2.64 6.70
C LEU A 262 1.82 2.51 6.91
N ASP A 263 2.32 1.28 6.83
CA ASP A 263 3.76 1.00 6.81
C ASP A 263 4.43 1.69 5.61
N PHE A 264 3.85 1.58 4.41
CA PHE A 264 4.35 2.28 3.23
C PHE A 264 4.43 3.80 3.43
N ILE A 265 3.35 4.42 3.95
CA ILE A 265 3.33 5.86 4.23
C ILE A 265 4.43 6.23 5.22
N ALA A 266 4.63 5.46 6.29
CA ALA A 266 5.67 5.72 7.27
C ALA A 266 7.08 5.64 6.65
N GLN A 267 7.34 4.61 5.84
CA GLN A 267 8.61 4.42 5.14
C GLN A 267 8.93 5.58 4.18
N VAL A 268 7.96 5.95 3.32
CA VAL A 268 8.16 7.04 2.35
C VAL A 268 8.29 8.39 3.06
N ASN A 269 7.50 8.63 4.11
CA ASN A 269 7.57 9.89 4.84
C ASN A 269 8.91 10.06 5.56
N GLY A 270 9.57 8.98 5.97
CA GLY A 270 10.93 9.03 6.54
C GLY A 270 12.03 9.45 5.55
N LEU A 271 11.71 9.64 4.26
CA LEU A 271 12.63 10.19 3.26
C LEU A 271 12.64 11.72 3.20
N PHE A 272 11.68 12.38 3.86
CA PHE A 272 11.52 13.83 3.87
C PHE A 272 11.75 14.40 5.27
#